data_AF-A0A2V6RRF0-F1
#
_entry.id   AF-A0A2V6RRF0-F1
#
_cell.length_a   1.000
_cell.length_b   1.000
_cell.length_c   1.000
_cell.angle_alpha   90.00
_cell.angle_beta   90.00
_cell.angle_gamma   90.00
#
_symmetry.space_group_name_H-M   'P 1'
#
loop_
_entity.id
_entity.type
_entity.pdbx_description
1 polymer ?
#
loop_
_entity_poly.entity_id
_entity_poly.type
_entity_poly.pdbx_seq_one_letter_code
_entity_poly.pdbx_strand_id
1 'polypeptide(L)'
;MLTGLSVHELAGRFRRKEATPTQAARAYLDRITALDPKIKAYMTVTADRALAQAAAADARFQSGRPLGLLDGIPLAIKDVLCTRGIRTTCSSRILENFVPPYDATVVTKLLDAGAVILGKLNMDEFAMGSSTENSAFFTTRNPWDLARVPGGSSGGAAAAVAADLAAATLGTDTGGSIRQPAAFCGRVGLKPTYGRVSRYGLVAFASSLDQVGPFGKDVRDAALVLQAIAGHDPMDSTSVDVGVPDYSAELEGGVKGLRIGIPAEYFIEGLDPEVEAAVRAAVETLRGLGAESQSVSLPHTEYGLAAYYVIAPAEASSNLARYDGVKYGLRVPGARDLIDMYSRTRGAGFGAEVKRRVMLGTYALSAGYYDAYYGKALRVRTLVQRDFQRAFERVDVIVAPTTPGVAFKMGEREDPLQMYLNDVFTIPVNLAGLPGVSIPGGFTQTGLPVGLQIIGKAFDEATVLRVARAYEAATAWHERKPELTA
;
A
#
# COMPACT_ATOMS: atom_id res chain seq x y z
N MET A 1 -14.11 -12.99 18.21
CA MET A 1 -12.66 -13.31 18.29
C MET A 1 -11.86 -12.01 18.31
N LEU A 2 -10.79 -11.91 19.13
CA LEU A 2 -9.98 -10.68 19.23
C LEU A 2 -9.37 -10.25 17.89
N THR A 3 -8.99 -11.21 17.05
CA THR A 3 -8.42 -10.95 15.73
C THR A 3 -9.39 -10.30 14.76
N GLY A 4 -10.69 -10.34 15.04
CA GLY A 4 -11.72 -9.77 14.17
C GLY A 4 -12.05 -8.31 14.45
N LEU A 5 -11.51 -7.75 15.54
CA LEU A 5 -11.73 -6.37 15.98
C LEU A 5 -10.83 -5.40 15.21
N SER A 6 -11.27 -4.15 15.07
CA SER A 6 -10.48 -3.03 14.57
C SER A 6 -9.38 -2.61 15.57
N VAL A 7 -8.42 -1.81 15.13
CA VAL A 7 -7.38 -1.21 15.97
C VAL A 7 -8.01 -0.40 17.10
N HIS A 8 -8.97 0.46 16.76
CA HIS A 8 -9.61 1.32 17.75
C HIS A 8 -10.49 0.54 18.74
N GLU A 9 -11.12 -0.56 18.32
CA GLU A 9 -11.84 -1.49 19.20
C GLU A 9 -10.91 -2.23 20.15
N LEU A 10 -9.79 -2.76 19.66
CA LEU A 10 -8.77 -3.43 20.48
C LEU A 10 -8.20 -2.47 21.53
N ALA A 11 -7.81 -1.26 21.12
CA ALA A 11 -7.31 -0.23 22.03
C ALA A 11 -8.34 0.10 23.13
N GLY A 12 -9.63 0.17 22.76
CA GLY A 12 -10.73 0.34 23.70
C GLY A 12 -10.83 -0.80 24.72
N ARG A 13 -10.71 -2.06 24.27
CA ARG A 13 -10.73 -3.23 25.18
C ARG A 13 -9.54 -3.27 26.12
N PHE A 14 -8.34 -2.89 25.65
CA PHE A 14 -7.15 -2.81 26.50
C PHE A 14 -7.32 -1.78 27.62
N ARG A 15 -7.83 -0.58 27.28
CA ARG A 15 -8.11 0.47 28.26
C ARG A 15 -9.16 0.06 29.30
N ARG A 16 -10.20 -0.66 28.87
CA ARG A 16 -11.25 -1.19 29.76
C ARG A 16 -10.84 -2.48 30.49
N LYS A 17 -9.62 -2.99 30.27
CA LYS A 17 -9.11 -4.24 30.84
C LYS A 17 -9.98 -5.47 30.49
N GLU A 18 -10.68 -5.41 29.36
CA GLU A 18 -11.49 -6.52 28.82
C GLU A 18 -10.65 -7.52 28.00
N ALA A 19 -9.48 -7.08 27.56
CA ALA A 19 -8.45 -7.88 26.92
C ALA A 19 -7.08 -7.26 27.21
N THR A 20 -6.02 -8.01 26.96
CA THR A 20 -4.63 -7.55 27.09
C THR A 20 -3.91 -7.58 25.73
N PRO A 21 -2.94 -6.68 25.50
CA PRO A 21 -2.01 -6.80 24.38
C PRO A 21 -1.45 -8.21 24.17
N THR A 22 -1.02 -8.92 25.23
CA THR A 22 -0.51 -10.29 25.08
C THR A 22 -1.57 -11.29 24.62
N GLN A 23 -2.81 -11.20 25.11
CA GLN A 23 -3.92 -12.03 24.60
C GLN A 23 -4.21 -11.75 23.12
N ALA A 24 -4.18 -10.47 22.70
CA ALA A 24 -4.39 -10.12 21.31
C ALA A 24 -3.25 -10.64 20.42
N ALA A 25 -1.99 -10.41 20.80
CA ALA A 25 -0.82 -10.90 20.06
C ALA A 25 -0.84 -12.43 19.91
N ARG A 26 -1.18 -13.17 20.98
CA ARG A 26 -1.35 -14.63 20.92
C ARG A 26 -2.44 -15.02 19.95
N ALA A 27 -3.62 -14.39 20.02
CA ALA A 27 -4.73 -14.70 19.13
C ALA A 27 -4.39 -14.49 17.65
N TYR A 28 -3.65 -13.41 17.32
CA TYR A 28 -3.17 -13.20 15.95
C TYR A 28 -2.13 -14.23 15.53
N LEU A 29 -1.16 -14.56 16.39
CA LEU A 29 -0.16 -15.59 16.09
C LEU A 29 -0.79 -16.96 15.86
N ASP A 30 -1.75 -17.37 16.69
CA ASP A 30 -2.47 -18.63 16.53
C ASP A 30 -3.23 -18.66 15.20
N ARG A 31 -3.84 -17.53 14.82
CA ARG A 31 -4.56 -17.39 13.55
C ARG A 31 -3.61 -17.40 12.35
N ILE A 32 -2.43 -16.78 12.46
CA ILE A 32 -1.37 -16.85 11.44
C ILE A 32 -0.96 -18.32 11.23
N THR A 33 -0.69 -19.05 12.31
CA THR A 33 -0.34 -20.48 12.24
C THR A 33 -1.43 -21.31 11.54
N ALA A 34 -2.71 -21.01 11.80
CA ALA A 34 -3.83 -21.75 11.21
C ALA A 34 -4.05 -21.42 9.71
N LEU A 35 -3.99 -20.15 9.32
CA LEU A 35 -4.49 -19.70 8.01
C LEU A 35 -3.40 -19.29 7.02
N ASP A 36 -2.26 -18.81 7.50
CA ASP A 36 -1.20 -18.32 6.60
C ASP A 36 -0.57 -19.42 5.72
N PRO A 37 -0.54 -20.72 6.08
CA PRO A 37 -0.13 -21.76 5.12
C PRO A 37 -0.96 -21.78 3.84
N LYS A 38 -2.23 -21.36 3.90
CA LYS A 38 -3.15 -21.27 2.75
C LYS A 38 -3.01 -19.91 2.04
N ILE A 39 -2.93 -18.81 2.79
CA ILE A 39 -2.95 -17.44 2.24
C ILE A 39 -1.56 -17.00 1.77
N LYS A 40 -0.51 -17.38 2.52
CA LYS A 40 0.88 -17.02 2.32
C LYS A 40 1.11 -15.51 2.31
N ALA A 41 0.58 -14.80 3.30
CA ALA A 41 0.75 -13.36 3.46
C ALA A 41 2.08 -13.02 4.15
N TYR A 42 2.62 -13.86 5.05
CA TYR A 42 3.83 -13.54 5.81
C TYR A 42 5.10 -14.08 5.15
N MET A 43 6.08 -13.19 4.94
CA MET A 43 7.45 -13.53 4.58
C MET A 43 8.24 -14.04 5.80
N THR A 44 8.01 -13.44 6.97
CA THR A 44 8.69 -13.81 8.22
C THR A 44 7.78 -13.47 9.39
N VAL A 45 7.46 -14.45 10.23
CA VAL A 45 6.72 -14.23 11.49
C VAL A 45 7.71 -14.07 12.63
N THR A 46 7.50 -13.10 13.51
CA THR A 46 8.40 -12.78 14.62
C THR A 46 7.73 -13.01 15.98
N ALA A 47 7.25 -14.24 16.21
CA ALA A 47 6.41 -14.60 17.36
C ALA A 47 7.00 -14.19 18.72
N ASP A 48 8.26 -14.55 18.99
CA ASP A 48 8.90 -14.25 20.28
C ASP A 48 9.04 -12.75 20.52
N ARG A 49 9.46 -12.00 19.49
CA ARG A 49 9.57 -10.54 19.55
C ARG A 49 8.20 -9.89 19.73
N ALA A 50 7.18 -10.37 19.03
CA ALA A 50 5.82 -9.86 19.14
C ALA A 50 5.26 -10.06 20.56
N LEU A 51 5.47 -11.25 21.14
CA LEU A 51 5.02 -11.54 22.51
C LEU A 51 5.77 -10.73 23.56
N ALA A 52 7.08 -10.51 23.38
CA ALA A 52 7.86 -9.63 24.25
C ALA A 52 7.40 -8.17 24.19
N GLN A 53 7.11 -7.66 22.98
CA GLN A 53 6.55 -6.31 22.78
C GLN A 53 5.17 -6.18 23.44
N ALA A 54 4.32 -7.21 23.30
CA ALA A 54 3.00 -7.25 23.90
C ALA A 54 3.07 -7.28 25.44
N ALA A 55 4.00 -8.07 26.01
CA ALA A 55 4.21 -8.11 27.46
C ALA A 55 4.70 -6.76 28.02
N ALA A 56 5.53 -6.03 27.26
CA ALA A 56 5.93 -4.67 27.62
C ALA A 56 4.73 -3.69 27.60
N ALA A 57 3.80 -3.86 26.65
CA ALA A 57 2.56 -3.10 26.61
C ALA A 57 1.64 -3.45 27.79
N ASP A 58 1.47 -4.73 28.13
CA ASP A 58 0.72 -5.17 29.31
C ASP A 58 1.22 -4.46 30.58
N ALA A 59 2.55 -4.40 30.80
CA ALA A 59 3.13 -3.71 31.95
C ALA A 59 2.82 -2.19 31.96
N ARG A 60 2.78 -1.54 30.79
CA ARG A 60 2.36 -0.14 30.65
C ARG A 60 0.90 0.05 31.00
N PHE A 61 0.00 -0.81 30.50
CA PHE A 61 -1.42 -0.76 30.85
C PHE A 61 -1.66 -1.04 32.34
N GLN A 62 -0.96 -2.01 32.93
CA GLN A 62 -1.06 -2.33 34.36
C GLN A 62 -0.60 -1.17 35.25
N SER A 63 0.45 -0.46 34.85
CA SER A 63 0.95 0.72 35.56
C SER A 63 0.20 2.02 35.23
N GLY A 64 -0.87 1.97 34.42
CA GLY A 64 -1.68 3.13 34.06
C GLY A 64 -1.00 4.15 33.14
N ARG A 65 0.02 3.72 32.37
CA ARG A 65 0.84 4.57 31.50
C ARG A 65 0.91 4.05 30.04
N PRO A 66 -0.23 3.83 29.36
CA PRO A 66 -0.22 3.45 27.95
C PRO A 66 0.32 4.58 27.07
N LEU A 67 1.01 4.24 25.97
CA LEU A 67 1.64 5.21 25.05
C LEU A 67 0.67 5.86 24.06
N GLY A 68 -0.53 5.31 23.88
CA GLY A 68 -1.51 5.86 22.95
C GLY A 68 -2.54 4.84 22.46
N LEU A 69 -3.06 5.06 21.26
CA LEU A 69 -4.03 4.15 20.60
C LEU A 69 -3.38 2.95 19.93
N LEU A 70 -2.07 3.02 19.62
CA LEU A 70 -1.33 1.92 19.02
C LEU A 70 -0.55 1.06 20.03
N ASP A 71 -0.57 1.43 21.31
CA ASP A 71 0.16 0.68 22.35
C ASP A 71 -0.41 -0.73 22.50
N GLY A 72 0.42 -1.74 22.21
CA GLY A 72 0.04 -3.15 22.26
C GLY A 72 -0.72 -3.66 21.03
N ILE A 73 -0.94 -2.84 20.01
CA ILE A 73 -1.72 -3.23 18.81
C ILE A 73 -0.88 -4.13 17.89
N PRO A 74 -1.38 -5.31 17.48
CA PRO A 74 -0.67 -6.21 16.56
C PRO A 74 -0.71 -5.73 15.11
N LEU A 75 0.43 -5.25 14.61
CA LEU A 75 0.65 -4.75 13.24
C LEU A 75 1.64 -5.63 12.48
N ALA A 76 1.60 -5.60 11.15
CA ALA A 76 2.60 -6.25 10.31
C ALA A 76 3.10 -5.33 9.19
N ILE A 77 4.31 -5.56 8.70
CA ILE A 77 5.05 -4.59 7.90
C ILE A 77 5.45 -5.21 6.55
N LYS A 78 5.14 -4.57 5.42
CA LYS A 78 5.62 -5.01 4.11
C LYS A 78 7.15 -5.18 4.09
N ASP A 79 7.64 -6.24 3.47
CA ASP A 79 9.05 -6.66 3.56
C ASP A 79 10.06 -5.78 2.80
N VAL A 80 9.61 -4.63 2.28
CA VAL A 80 10.44 -3.57 1.68
C VAL A 80 10.93 -2.54 2.71
N LEU A 81 10.32 -2.53 3.90
CA LEU A 81 10.68 -1.61 4.98
C LEU A 81 11.72 -2.27 5.88
N CYS A 82 12.86 -1.60 6.05
CA CYS A 82 13.94 -2.08 6.89
C CYS A 82 13.51 -2.14 8.36
N THR A 83 13.79 -3.28 8.98
CA THR A 83 13.45 -3.59 10.37
C THR A 83 14.68 -4.18 11.04
N ARG A 84 15.28 -3.47 12.01
CA ARG A 84 16.51 -3.88 12.68
C ARG A 84 16.34 -5.26 13.29
N GLY A 85 17.27 -6.16 12.96
CA GLY A 85 17.29 -7.53 13.49
C GLY A 85 16.20 -8.45 12.92
N ILE A 86 15.39 -7.99 11.96
CA ILE A 86 14.44 -8.83 11.23
C ILE A 86 14.80 -8.78 9.76
N ARG A 87 14.91 -9.95 9.14
CA ARG A 87 15.24 -10.08 7.73
C ARG A 87 14.32 -9.21 6.85
N THR A 88 14.90 -8.52 5.88
CA THR A 88 14.20 -7.67 4.90
C THR A 88 14.64 -8.07 3.50
N THR A 89 13.80 -8.81 2.79
CA THR A 89 14.16 -9.46 1.52
C THR A 89 13.63 -8.73 0.29
N CYS A 90 12.67 -7.83 0.46
CA CYS A 90 11.92 -7.26 -0.66
C CYS A 90 11.32 -8.33 -1.59
N SER A 91 11.01 -9.51 -1.05
CA SER A 91 10.61 -10.71 -1.79
C SER A 91 11.58 -11.13 -2.91
N SER A 92 12.88 -10.84 -2.76
CA SER A 92 13.94 -11.14 -3.72
C SER A 92 14.99 -12.09 -3.17
N ARG A 93 15.55 -12.94 -4.05
CA ARG A 93 16.70 -13.79 -3.73
C ARG A 93 17.97 -12.98 -3.48
N ILE A 94 18.11 -11.81 -4.11
CA ILE A 94 19.31 -10.98 -3.92
C ILE A 94 19.44 -10.42 -2.49
N LEU A 95 18.34 -10.35 -1.74
CA LEU A 95 18.30 -9.91 -0.33
C LEU A 95 17.79 -11.01 0.61
N GLU A 96 17.77 -12.28 0.18
CA GLU A 96 17.19 -13.39 0.95
C GLU A 96 17.76 -13.56 2.36
N ASN A 97 18.99 -13.12 2.61
CA ASN A 97 19.64 -13.21 3.92
C ASN A 97 19.95 -11.83 4.55
N PHE A 98 19.41 -10.74 3.98
CA PHE A 98 19.71 -9.40 4.46
C PHE A 98 18.98 -9.09 5.76
N VAL A 99 19.75 -8.82 6.83
CA VAL A 99 19.25 -8.30 8.10
C VAL A 99 19.72 -6.85 8.23
N PRO A 100 18.81 -5.86 8.11
CA PRO A 100 19.18 -4.45 8.19
C PRO A 100 19.77 -4.08 9.56
N PRO A 101 20.83 -3.25 9.60
CA PRO A 101 21.39 -2.74 10.85
C PRO A 101 20.66 -1.50 11.38
N TYR A 102 19.50 -1.14 10.81
CA TYR A 102 18.70 0.02 11.18
C TYR A 102 17.21 -0.23 10.92
N ASP A 103 16.36 0.59 11.55
CA ASP A 103 14.91 0.62 11.32
C ASP A 103 14.58 1.73 10.32
N ALA A 104 13.57 1.50 9.48
CA ALA A 104 12.93 2.57 8.73
C ALA A 104 12.23 3.54 9.70
N THR A 105 12.14 4.82 9.35
CA THR A 105 11.54 5.84 10.24
C THR A 105 10.11 5.48 10.65
N VAL A 106 9.33 4.93 9.71
CA VAL A 106 7.96 4.46 10.00
C VAL A 106 7.92 3.30 10.99
N VAL A 107 8.94 2.43 10.98
CA VAL A 107 9.06 1.32 11.93
C VAL A 107 9.42 1.87 13.31
N THR A 108 10.38 2.80 13.39
CA THR A 108 10.72 3.49 14.64
C THR A 108 9.50 4.18 15.25
N LYS A 109 8.76 4.97 14.47
CA LYS A 109 7.53 5.63 14.92
C LYS A 109 6.48 4.66 15.47
N LEU A 110 6.28 3.51 14.83
CA LEU A 110 5.35 2.47 15.32
C LEU A 110 5.85 1.83 16.62
N LEU A 111 7.14 1.54 16.74
CA LEU A 111 7.74 0.99 17.96
C LEU A 111 7.64 1.99 19.12
N ASP A 112 7.90 3.27 18.87
CA ASP A 112 7.77 4.35 19.86
C ASP A 112 6.33 4.55 20.29
N ALA A 113 5.35 4.29 19.41
CA ALA A 113 3.92 4.27 19.74
C ALA A 113 3.49 2.99 20.49
N GLY A 114 4.41 2.05 20.74
CA GLY A 114 4.16 0.81 21.48
C GLY A 114 3.54 -0.32 20.65
N ALA A 115 3.53 -0.22 19.32
CA ALA A 115 2.95 -1.25 18.46
C ALA A 115 3.69 -2.58 18.55
N VAL A 116 2.95 -3.67 18.41
CA VAL A 116 3.48 -5.05 18.39
C VAL A 116 3.68 -5.47 16.94
N ILE A 117 4.91 -5.73 16.53
CA ILE A 117 5.24 -6.11 15.15
C ILE A 117 5.21 -7.64 15.02
N LEU A 118 4.16 -8.15 14.38
CA LEU A 118 3.91 -9.58 14.15
C LEU A 118 4.90 -10.21 13.16
N GLY A 119 5.40 -9.41 12.21
CA GLY A 119 6.33 -9.89 11.20
C GLY A 119 6.39 -9.05 9.93
N LYS A 120 6.98 -9.64 8.90
CA LYS A 120 7.16 -9.09 7.56
C LYS A 120 6.21 -9.74 6.57
N LEU A 121 5.61 -8.94 5.70
CA LEU A 121 4.59 -9.38 4.74
C LEU A 121 5.15 -9.51 3.33
N ASN A 122 4.70 -10.53 2.61
CA ASN A 122 5.08 -10.80 1.23
C ASN A 122 4.60 -9.69 0.27
N MET A 123 5.27 -9.62 -0.88
CA MET A 123 5.09 -8.59 -1.89
C MET A 123 5.63 -9.07 -3.24
N ASP A 124 5.31 -8.36 -4.33
CA ASP A 124 6.10 -8.51 -5.57
C ASP A 124 7.56 -8.12 -5.31
N GLU A 125 8.48 -8.82 -5.98
CA GLU A 125 9.91 -8.56 -5.88
C GLU A 125 10.23 -7.08 -6.14
N PHE A 126 10.91 -6.43 -5.18
CA PHE A 126 11.25 -4.99 -5.23
C PHE A 126 10.07 -4.05 -5.51
N ALA A 127 8.87 -4.44 -5.08
CA ALA A 127 7.62 -3.70 -5.29
C ALA A 127 7.19 -3.60 -6.77
N MET A 128 7.73 -4.45 -7.65
CA MET A 128 7.50 -4.41 -9.09
C MET A 128 6.48 -5.46 -9.53
N GLY A 129 5.20 -5.09 -9.51
CA GLY A 129 4.10 -5.93 -9.97
C GLY A 129 2.77 -5.53 -9.34
N SER A 130 1.70 -6.15 -9.83
CA SER A 130 0.31 -5.83 -9.46
C SER A 130 -0.48 -7.09 -9.07
N SER A 131 0.21 -8.16 -8.66
CA SER A 131 -0.42 -9.44 -8.27
C SER A 131 0.26 -10.21 -7.14
N THR A 132 1.47 -9.82 -6.71
CA THR A 132 2.33 -10.55 -5.76
C THR A 132 2.84 -11.89 -6.28
N GLU A 133 2.60 -12.21 -7.56
CA GLU A 133 3.11 -13.43 -8.20
C GLU A 133 4.61 -13.36 -8.49
N ASN A 134 5.20 -12.16 -8.58
CA ASN A 134 6.63 -12.02 -8.80
C ASN A 134 7.47 -12.24 -7.53
N SER A 135 6.85 -12.52 -6.38
CA SER A 135 7.63 -12.90 -5.18
C SER A 135 8.53 -14.09 -5.49
N ALA A 136 9.83 -13.95 -5.23
CA ALA A 136 10.81 -15.01 -5.52
C ALA A 136 10.72 -16.22 -4.55
N PHE A 137 9.80 -16.18 -3.59
CA PHE A 137 9.62 -17.19 -2.56
C PHE A 137 8.32 -17.96 -2.74
N PHE A 138 7.19 -17.27 -2.84
CA PHE A 138 5.87 -17.87 -2.99
C PHE A 138 4.81 -16.83 -3.34
N THR A 139 3.74 -17.28 -3.99
CA THR A 139 2.58 -16.45 -4.31
C THR A 139 1.61 -16.34 -3.14
N THR A 140 1.24 -15.11 -2.76
CA THR A 140 0.14 -14.82 -1.83
C THR A 140 -1.20 -14.99 -2.55
N ARG A 141 -2.21 -15.48 -1.85
CA ARG A 141 -3.57 -15.72 -2.38
C ARG A 141 -4.58 -14.74 -1.80
N ASN A 142 -5.61 -14.41 -2.56
CA ASN A 142 -6.69 -13.54 -2.10
C ASN A 142 -7.58 -14.27 -1.07
N PRO A 143 -7.81 -13.70 0.13
CA PRO A 143 -8.69 -14.31 1.12
C PRO A 143 -10.14 -14.54 0.66
N TRP A 144 -10.64 -13.77 -0.30
CA TRP A 144 -12.00 -13.92 -0.84
C TRP A 144 -12.15 -15.08 -1.83
N ASP A 145 -11.05 -15.45 -2.50
CA ASP A 145 -10.98 -16.57 -3.43
C ASP A 145 -9.51 -16.99 -3.57
N LEU A 146 -9.14 -18.15 -3.02
CA LEU A 146 -7.76 -18.62 -2.98
C LEU A 146 -7.19 -18.96 -4.37
N ALA A 147 -8.00 -18.97 -5.44
CA ALA A 147 -7.52 -19.10 -6.81
C ALA A 147 -7.11 -17.75 -7.43
N ARG A 148 -7.37 -16.63 -6.75
CA ARG A 148 -7.15 -15.27 -7.24
C ARG A 148 -6.02 -14.55 -6.55
N VAL A 149 -5.52 -13.52 -7.24
CA VAL A 149 -4.45 -12.66 -6.74
C VAL A 149 -4.98 -11.68 -5.68
N PRO A 150 -4.21 -11.36 -4.63
CA PRO A 150 -4.54 -10.31 -3.66
C PRO A 150 -4.20 -8.90 -4.17
N GLY A 151 -3.77 -8.78 -5.44
CA GLY A 151 -3.21 -7.57 -6.00
C GLY A 151 -1.71 -7.42 -5.70
N GLY A 152 -1.13 -6.28 -6.09
CA GLY A 152 0.28 -6.01 -5.86
C GLY A 152 0.66 -4.53 -5.93
N SER A 153 1.84 -4.16 -5.46
CA SER A 153 2.86 -5.06 -4.90
C SER A 153 2.68 -5.35 -3.41
N SER A 154 1.74 -4.72 -2.71
CA SER A 154 1.49 -4.97 -1.27
C SER A 154 0.42 -6.05 -1.02
N GLY A 155 0.36 -7.10 -1.84
CA GLY A 155 -0.68 -8.12 -1.74
C GLY A 155 -0.68 -8.88 -0.40
N GLY A 156 0.50 -9.20 0.16
CA GLY A 156 0.59 -9.76 1.51
C GLY A 156 0.02 -8.83 2.59
N ALA A 157 0.19 -7.52 2.44
CA ALA A 157 -0.33 -6.53 3.37
C ALA A 157 -1.86 -6.47 3.37
N ALA A 158 -2.46 -6.44 2.18
CA ALA A 158 -3.91 -6.43 2.02
C ALA A 158 -4.54 -7.77 2.43
N ALA A 159 -3.95 -8.90 2.03
CA ALA A 159 -4.42 -10.24 2.38
C ALA A 159 -4.36 -10.48 3.89
N ALA A 160 -3.30 -10.03 4.57
CA ALA A 160 -3.18 -10.16 6.03
C ALA A 160 -4.30 -9.43 6.76
N VAL A 161 -4.65 -8.20 6.37
CA VAL A 161 -5.78 -7.48 6.98
C VAL A 161 -7.10 -8.17 6.62
N ALA A 162 -7.28 -8.57 5.36
CA ALA A 162 -8.52 -9.20 4.91
C ALA A 162 -8.84 -10.51 5.61
N ALA A 163 -7.83 -11.31 5.90
CA ALA A 163 -7.94 -12.56 6.62
C ALA A 163 -7.84 -12.41 8.15
N ASP A 164 -7.88 -11.19 8.70
CA ASP A 164 -7.75 -10.93 10.14
C ASP A 164 -6.42 -11.48 10.74
N LEU A 165 -5.33 -11.50 9.96
CA LEU A 165 -3.98 -11.95 10.38
C LEU A 165 -3.12 -10.82 10.97
N ALA A 166 -3.57 -9.58 10.86
CA ALA A 166 -3.04 -8.41 11.55
C ALA A 166 -4.19 -7.42 11.78
N ALA A 167 -4.07 -6.54 12.78
CA ALA A 167 -5.09 -5.51 13.03
C ALA A 167 -5.06 -4.43 11.94
N ALA A 168 -3.85 -4.01 11.57
CA ALA A 168 -3.54 -3.14 10.44
C ALA A 168 -2.13 -3.45 9.94
N THR A 169 -1.80 -3.00 8.72
CA THR A 169 -0.48 -3.25 8.13
C THR A 169 0.09 -2.01 7.46
N LEU A 170 1.41 -1.99 7.24
CA LEU A 170 2.04 -1.02 6.36
C LEU A 170 2.33 -1.64 5.00
N GLY A 171 2.02 -0.90 3.93
CA GLY A 171 2.44 -1.18 2.58
C GLY A 171 3.19 -0.01 1.95
N THR A 172 3.47 -0.12 0.65
CA THR A 172 4.02 0.97 -0.15
C THR A 172 3.33 1.07 -1.50
N ASP A 173 3.18 2.29 -1.99
CA ASP A 173 2.47 2.62 -3.21
C ASP A 173 3.35 3.49 -4.11
N THR A 174 3.75 2.94 -5.25
CA THR A 174 4.55 3.64 -6.28
C THR A 174 3.72 3.96 -7.53
N GLY A 175 2.72 3.13 -7.83
CA GLY A 175 1.78 3.33 -8.94
C GLY A 175 0.39 2.76 -8.65
N GLY A 176 0.02 2.57 -7.38
CA GLY A 176 -1.21 1.88 -6.99
C GLY A 176 -1.00 0.75 -5.98
N SER A 177 0.24 0.48 -5.60
CA SER A 177 0.61 -0.72 -4.84
C SER A 177 0.09 -0.81 -3.40
N ILE A 178 -0.65 0.19 -2.89
CA ILE A 178 -1.51 0.06 -1.70
C ILE A 178 -2.98 -0.02 -2.11
N ARG A 179 -3.42 0.92 -2.95
CA ARG A 179 -4.83 1.07 -3.31
C ARG A 179 -5.39 -0.11 -4.10
N GLN A 180 -4.65 -0.64 -5.06
CA GLN A 180 -5.08 -1.78 -5.87
C GLN A 180 -5.21 -3.08 -5.03
N PRO A 181 -4.25 -3.45 -4.17
CA PRO A 181 -4.45 -4.57 -3.25
C PRO A 181 -5.62 -4.36 -2.28
N ALA A 182 -5.82 -3.13 -1.79
CA ALA A 182 -6.95 -2.79 -0.94
C ALA A 182 -8.30 -3.01 -1.65
N ALA A 183 -8.41 -2.58 -2.91
CA ALA A 183 -9.56 -2.85 -3.75
C ALA A 183 -9.81 -4.35 -3.92
N PHE A 184 -8.77 -5.13 -4.27
CA PHE A 184 -8.90 -6.57 -4.53
C PHE A 184 -9.21 -7.40 -3.28
N CYS A 185 -8.74 -6.98 -2.11
CA CYS A 185 -8.98 -7.68 -0.85
C CYS A 185 -10.13 -7.08 -0.03
N GLY A 186 -10.82 -6.05 -0.53
CA GLY A 186 -11.96 -5.43 0.14
C GLY A 186 -11.57 -4.80 1.49
N ARG A 187 -10.48 -4.04 1.51
CA ARG A 187 -10.00 -3.33 2.71
C ARG A 187 -9.68 -1.88 2.43
N VAL A 188 -9.46 -1.11 3.49
CA VAL A 188 -9.03 0.28 3.37
C VAL A 188 -7.54 0.31 3.13
N GLY A 189 -7.10 1.01 2.08
CA GLY A 189 -5.68 1.24 1.79
C GLY A 189 -5.44 2.69 1.40
N LEU A 190 -4.61 3.39 2.15
CA LEU A 190 -4.33 4.80 1.93
C LEU A 190 -2.89 5.02 1.49
N LYS A 191 -2.72 5.75 0.37
CA LYS A 191 -1.45 6.39 0.01
C LYS A 191 -1.53 7.87 0.41
N PRO A 192 -0.67 8.36 1.32
CA PRO A 192 -0.68 9.77 1.67
C PRO A 192 0.01 10.61 0.59
N THR A 193 0.03 11.93 0.78
CA THR A 193 0.75 12.87 -0.10
C THR A 193 2.23 12.49 -0.15
N TYR A 194 2.86 12.65 -1.32
CA TYR A 194 4.30 12.47 -1.42
C TYR A 194 5.03 13.41 -0.45
N GLY A 195 5.88 12.84 0.41
CA GLY A 195 6.60 13.59 1.46
C GLY A 195 5.87 13.72 2.81
N ARG A 196 4.61 13.25 2.94
CA ARG A 196 3.88 13.22 4.23
C ARG A 196 4.45 12.19 5.21
N VAL A 197 4.94 11.07 4.69
CA VAL A 197 5.56 9.97 5.44
C VAL A 197 6.98 9.78 4.92
N SER A 198 7.95 9.67 5.83
CA SER A 198 9.35 9.46 5.46
C SER A 198 9.57 8.18 4.66
N ARG A 199 10.48 8.27 3.70
CA ARG A 199 10.99 7.14 2.91
C ARG A 199 12.33 6.62 3.44
N TYR A 200 12.86 7.17 4.53
CA TYR A 200 14.08 6.65 5.14
C TYR A 200 13.88 5.21 5.61
N GLY A 201 14.74 4.32 5.11
CA GLY A 201 14.69 2.88 5.32
C GLY A 201 13.62 2.11 4.55
N LEU A 202 12.87 2.78 3.66
CA LEU A 202 12.20 2.12 2.55
C LEU A 202 13.24 1.74 1.49
N VAL A 203 13.29 0.46 1.12
CA VAL A 203 14.05 0.03 -0.06
C VAL A 203 13.39 0.61 -1.31
N ALA A 204 14.06 1.60 -1.92
CA ALA A 204 13.50 2.39 -3.01
C ALA A 204 13.27 1.56 -4.30
N PHE A 205 12.11 1.77 -4.90
CA PHE A 205 11.79 1.38 -6.27
C PHE A 205 11.92 2.61 -7.17
N ALA A 206 10.98 3.56 -7.09
CA ALA A 206 11.03 4.84 -7.80
C ALA A 206 10.92 5.99 -6.80
N SER A 207 12.06 6.59 -6.48
CA SER A 207 12.21 7.56 -5.41
C SER A 207 11.28 8.78 -5.50
N SER A 208 10.89 9.21 -6.69
CA SER A 208 9.98 10.34 -6.88
C SER A 208 8.49 9.98 -6.82
N LEU A 209 8.16 8.70 -6.59
CA LEU A 209 6.80 8.15 -6.64
C LEU A 209 6.45 7.30 -5.41
N ASP A 210 7.45 6.64 -4.81
CA ASP A 210 7.31 5.76 -3.65
C ASP A 210 6.71 6.49 -2.46
N GLN A 211 5.68 5.93 -1.85
CA GLN A 211 5.14 6.42 -0.59
C GLN A 211 4.69 5.27 0.31
N VAL A 212 5.04 5.32 1.59
CA VAL A 212 4.54 4.38 2.61
C VAL A 212 3.13 4.79 3.04
N GLY A 213 2.26 3.81 3.27
CA GLY A 213 0.90 4.06 3.75
C GLY A 213 0.26 2.85 4.42
N PRO A 214 -0.83 3.06 5.17
CA PRO A 214 -1.47 2.01 5.95
C PRO A 214 -2.55 1.24 5.17
N PHE A 215 -2.76 0.00 5.60
CA PHE A 215 -4.00 -0.73 5.41
C PHE A 215 -4.75 -0.88 6.74
N GLY A 216 -6.05 -0.66 6.73
CA GLY A 216 -6.94 -0.81 7.88
C GLY A 216 -8.15 -1.69 7.57
N LYS A 217 -8.81 -2.18 8.61
CA LYS A 217 -10.11 -2.86 8.48
C LYS A 217 -11.22 -1.87 8.16
N ASP A 218 -11.08 -0.67 8.69
CA ASP A 218 -11.94 0.50 8.47
C ASP A 218 -11.09 1.78 8.28
N VAL A 219 -11.78 2.87 7.93
CA VAL A 219 -11.17 4.17 7.64
C VAL A 219 -10.52 4.77 8.89
N ARG A 220 -11.11 4.54 10.06
CA ARG A 220 -10.59 5.07 11.33
C ARG A 220 -9.24 4.43 11.67
N ASP A 221 -9.09 3.13 11.49
CA ASP A 221 -7.84 2.42 11.70
C ASP A 221 -6.74 2.91 10.75
N ALA A 222 -7.08 3.10 9.47
CA ALA A 222 -6.12 3.67 8.51
C ALA A 222 -5.69 5.08 8.90
N ALA A 223 -6.61 5.93 9.39
CA ALA A 223 -6.30 7.27 9.88
C ALA A 223 -5.37 7.24 11.11
N LEU A 224 -5.64 6.36 12.08
CA LEU A 224 -4.82 6.21 13.29
C LEU A 224 -3.38 5.77 12.96
N VAL A 225 -3.22 4.80 12.05
CA VAL A 225 -1.90 4.35 11.64
C VAL A 225 -1.18 5.43 10.83
N LEU A 226 -1.88 6.14 9.93
CA LEU A 226 -1.30 7.26 9.19
C LEU A 226 -0.78 8.34 10.14
N GLN A 227 -1.58 8.73 11.13
CA GLN A 227 -1.22 9.77 12.10
C GLN A 227 0.08 9.41 12.85
N ALA A 228 0.26 8.13 13.19
CA ALA A 228 1.45 7.67 13.90
C ALA A 228 2.72 7.67 13.03
N ILE A 229 2.60 7.37 11.73
CA ILE A 229 3.77 7.25 10.84
C ILE A 229 4.12 8.54 10.09
N ALA A 230 3.19 9.49 10.01
CA ALA A 230 3.38 10.76 9.33
C ALA A 230 4.30 11.75 10.08
N GLY A 231 4.71 12.79 9.35
CA GLY A 231 5.47 13.92 9.89
C GLY A 231 6.88 14.01 9.31
N HIS A 232 7.50 15.17 9.52
CA HIS A 232 8.84 15.48 9.03
C HIS A 232 9.89 14.50 9.59
N ASP A 233 10.86 14.16 8.76
CA ASP A 233 12.03 13.37 9.12
C ASP A 233 13.30 13.99 8.55
N PRO A 234 14.26 14.43 9.40
CA PRO A 234 15.52 15.00 8.93
C PRO A 234 16.41 14.01 8.17
N MET A 235 16.15 12.70 8.28
CA MET A 235 16.87 11.66 7.53
C MET A 235 16.38 11.50 6.07
N ASP A 236 15.28 12.17 5.71
CA ASP A 236 14.70 12.14 4.37
C ASP A 236 14.54 13.57 3.83
N SER A 237 15.42 13.99 2.94
CA SER A 237 15.36 15.32 2.30
C SER A 237 14.09 15.58 1.48
N THR A 238 13.29 14.55 1.18
CA THR A 238 12.00 14.69 0.49
C THR A 238 10.80 14.70 1.45
N SER A 239 11.03 14.45 2.74
CA SER A 239 10.01 14.61 3.77
C SER A 239 9.71 16.09 3.94
N VAL A 240 8.44 16.46 3.77
CA VAL A 240 8.02 17.86 3.80
C VAL A 240 7.65 18.25 5.23
N ASP A 241 8.17 19.38 5.70
CA ASP A 241 7.88 19.93 7.02
C ASP A 241 6.49 20.59 7.05
N VAL A 242 5.47 19.75 7.13
CA VAL A 242 4.06 20.14 7.28
C VAL A 242 3.51 19.41 8.49
N GLY A 243 2.83 20.15 9.38
CA GLY A 243 2.19 19.60 10.56
C GLY A 243 1.26 18.42 10.22
N VAL A 244 1.23 17.43 11.10
CA VAL A 244 0.34 16.26 10.97
C VAL A 244 -0.99 16.59 11.63
N PRO A 245 -2.11 16.66 10.88
CA PRO A 245 -3.44 16.84 11.46
C PRO A 245 -3.80 15.70 12.41
N ASP A 246 -4.70 15.96 13.35
CA ASP A 246 -5.41 14.89 14.05
C ASP A 246 -6.47 14.31 13.12
N TYR A 247 -6.03 13.38 12.27
CA TYR A 247 -6.91 12.76 11.28
C TYR A 247 -8.12 12.11 11.94
N SER A 248 -7.97 11.59 13.17
CA SER A 248 -9.05 10.89 13.88
C SER A 248 -10.16 11.84 14.34
N ALA A 249 -9.82 13.07 14.72
CA ALA A 249 -10.78 14.08 15.18
C ALA A 249 -11.66 14.62 14.04
N GLU A 250 -11.17 14.62 12.80
CA GLU A 250 -11.85 15.20 11.65
C GLU A 250 -12.72 14.21 10.86
N LEU A 251 -12.69 12.92 11.20
CA LEU A 251 -13.35 11.84 10.46
C LEU A 251 -14.87 11.99 10.34
N GLU A 252 -15.52 12.43 11.41
CA GLU A 252 -16.99 12.41 11.53
C GLU A 252 -17.66 13.69 11.01
N GLY A 253 -16.92 14.57 10.34
CA GLY A 253 -17.44 15.85 9.84
C GLY A 253 -18.44 15.76 8.69
N GLY A 254 -18.71 14.56 8.16
CA GLY A 254 -19.64 14.33 7.04
C GLY A 254 -19.18 14.96 5.72
N VAL A 255 -20.10 14.99 4.73
CA VAL A 255 -19.79 15.44 3.35
C VAL A 255 -20.73 16.53 2.82
N LYS A 256 -21.58 17.09 3.68
CA LYS A 256 -22.57 18.09 3.27
C LYS A 256 -21.89 19.32 2.65
N GLY A 257 -22.24 19.66 1.41
CA GLY A 257 -21.69 20.80 0.67
C GLY A 257 -20.30 20.60 0.09
N LEU A 258 -19.69 19.41 0.24
CA LEU A 258 -18.43 19.10 -0.44
C LEU A 258 -18.68 18.84 -1.92
N ARG A 259 -17.79 19.36 -2.77
CA ARG A 259 -17.85 19.18 -4.22
C ARG A 259 -17.00 17.98 -4.62
N ILE A 260 -17.62 16.99 -5.23
CA ILE A 260 -17.02 15.75 -5.68
C ILE A 260 -16.85 15.79 -7.21
N GLY A 261 -15.61 15.64 -7.67
CA GLY A 261 -15.30 15.49 -9.08
C GLY A 261 -15.40 14.05 -9.54
N ILE A 262 -16.03 13.84 -10.70
CA ILE A 262 -16.12 12.53 -11.36
C ILE A 262 -15.36 12.67 -12.69
N PRO A 263 -14.17 12.07 -12.84
CA PRO A 263 -13.37 12.23 -14.04
C PRO A 263 -13.96 11.41 -15.18
N ALA A 264 -14.36 12.06 -16.27
CA ALA A 264 -14.99 11.39 -17.41
C ALA A 264 -14.07 10.31 -18.02
N GLU A 265 -12.77 10.56 -18.02
CA GLU A 265 -11.73 9.69 -18.58
C GLU A 265 -11.52 8.39 -17.79
N TYR A 266 -12.18 8.19 -16.64
CA TYR A 266 -12.04 6.98 -15.82
C TYR A 266 -13.22 6.01 -16.02
N PHE A 267 -14.19 6.37 -16.87
CA PHE A 267 -15.30 5.51 -17.29
C PHE A 267 -15.08 5.11 -18.76
N ILE A 268 -14.04 4.30 -18.96
CA ILE A 268 -13.54 3.89 -20.27
C ILE A 268 -14.27 2.68 -20.85
N GLU A 269 -14.15 2.50 -22.16
CA GLU A 269 -14.46 1.23 -22.80
C GLU A 269 -13.55 0.12 -22.21
N GLY A 270 -14.15 -0.95 -21.70
CA GLY A 270 -13.44 -2.05 -21.04
C GLY A 270 -13.41 -1.99 -19.50
N LEU A 271 -14.02 -0.97 -18.88
CA LEU A 271 -14.33 -1.01 -17.45
C LEU A 271 -15.36 -2.12 -17.17
N ASP A 272 -15.11 -2.94 -16.16
CA ASP A 272 -16.05 -3.98 -15.73
C ASP A 272 -17.41 -3.33 -15.34
N PRO A 273 -18.53 -3.76 -15.93
CA PRO A 273 -19.84 -3.17 -15.66
C PRO A 273 -20.26 -3.22 -14.18
N GLU A 274 -19.84 -4.25 -13.43
CA GLU A 274 -20.13 -4.34 -12.00
C GLU A 274 -19.31 -3.33 -11.19
N VAL A 275 -18.08 -3.04 -11.63
CA VAL A 275 -17.24 -1.98 -11.04
C VAL A 275 -17.84 -0.61 -11.33
N GLU A 276 -18.24 -0.35 -12.58
CA GLU A 276 -18.89 0.90 -12.96
C GLU A 276 -20.17 1.13 -12.14
N ALA A 277 -21.04 0.12 -12.06
CA ALA A 277 -22.29 0.20 -11.33
C ALA A 277 -22.06 0.50 -9.83
N ALA A 278 -21.08 -0.17 -9.20
CA ALA A 278 -20.73 0.06 -7.81
C ALA A 278 -20.24 1.49 -7.55
N VAL A 279 -19.36 2.02 -8.42
CA VAL A 279 -18.85 3.40 -8.28
C VAL A 279 -19.95 4.43 -8.50
N ARG A 280 -20.83 4.24 -9.49
CA ARG A 280 -21.98 5.12 -9.70
C ARG A 280 -22.92 5.11 -8.50
N ALA A 281 -23.22 3.94 -7.92
CA ALA A 281 -24.01 3.83 -6.70
C ALA A 281 -23.32 4.51 -5.50
N ALA A 282 -21.99 4.45 -5.42
CA ALA A 282 -21.23 5.13 -4.39
C ALA A 282 -21.33 6.66 -4.50
N VAL A 283 -21.25 7.21 -5.72
CA VAL A 283 -21.49 8.63 -5.98
C VAL A 283 -22.89 9.04 -5.51
N GLU A 284 -23.93 8.27 -5.86
CA GLU A 284 -25.30 8.57 -5.44
C GLU A 284 -25.49 8.47 -3.91
N THR A 285 -24.77 7.55 -3.25
CA THR A 285 -24.73 7.47 -1.78
C THR A 285 -24.16 8.76 -1.19
N LEU A 286 -23.01 9.24 -1.70
CA LEU A 286 -22.39 10.48 -1.24
C LEU A 286 -23.28 11.70 -1.49
N ARG A 287 -24.01 11.74 -2.61
CA ARG A 287 -25.03 12.78 -2.88
C ARG A 287 -26.18 12.73 -1.89
N GLY A 288 -26.66 11.52 -1.55
CA GLY A 288 -27.67 11.31 -0.52
C GLY A 288 -27.25 11.82 0.86
N LEU A 289 -25.95 11.81 1.16
CA LEU A 289 -25.34 12.38 2.37
C LEU A 289 -25.12 13.91 2.29
N GLY A 290 -25.49 14.54 1.18
CA GLY A 290 -25.45 15.99 0.99
C GLY A 290 -24.21 16.53 0.26
N ALA A 291 -23.38 15.66 -0.33
CA ALA A 291 -22.32 16.12 -1.22
C ALA A 291 -22.89 16.58 -2.57
N GLU A 292 -22.22 17.54 -3.20
CA GLU A 292 -22.48 17.94 -4.57
C GLU A 292 -21.53 17.18 -5.49
N SER A 293 -21.99 16.71 -6.65
CA SER A 293 -21.12 16.04 -7.62
C SER A 293 -21.18 16.71 -8.98
N GLN A 294 -20.04 16.74 -9.65
CA GLN A 294 -19.91 17.29 -11.00
C GLN A 294 -18.86 16.53 -11.80
N SER A 295 -19.02 16.53 -13.13
CA SER A 295 -18.00 16.00 -14.03
C SER A 295 -16.75 16.89 -14.01
N VAL A 296 -15.57 16.27 -14.02
CA VAL A 296 -14.28 16.92 -14.24
C VAL A 296 -13.55 16.22 -15.37
N SER A 297 -12.53 16.88 -15.93
CA SER A 297 -11.72 16.33 -17.02
C SER A 297 -10.26 16.27 -16.60
N LEU A 298 -9.66 15.10 -16.82
CA LEU A 298 -8.24 14.80 -16.63
C LEU A 298 -7.64 14.31 -17.97
N PRO A 299 -7.50 15.19 -18.97
CA PRO A 299 -7.29 14.78 -20.36
C PRO A 299 -5.96 14.06 -20.61
N HIS A 300 -4.94 14.25 -19.76
CA HIS A 300 -3.65 13.59 -19.93
C HIS A 300 -3.54 12.26 -19.16
N THR A 301 -4.61 11.79 -18.52
CA THR A 301 -4.59 10.54 -17.75
C THR A 301 -4.28 9.32 -18.62
N GLU A 302 -4.67 9.32 -19.90
CA GLU A 302 -4.36 8.25 -20.87
C GLU A 302 -2.84 8.04 -21.03
N TYR A 303 -2.06 9.11 -20.89
CA TYR A 303 -0.59 9.07 -21.00
C TYR A 303 0.08 8.69 -19.67
N GLY A 304 -0.67 8.65 -18.58
CA GLY A 304 -0.15 8.38 -17.24
C GLY A 304 0.55 7.03 -17.17
N LEU A 305 -0.06 5.99 -17.75
CA LEU A 305 0.50 4.64 -17.79
C LEU A 305 1.88 4.63 -18.49
N ALA A 306 1.95 5.19 -19.70
CA ALA A 306 3.19 5.25 -20.47
C ALA A 306 4.28 6.07 -19.75
N ALA A 307 3.93 7.24 -19.18
CA ALA A 307 4.88 8.06 -18.45
C ALA A 307 5.42 7.35 -17.20
N TYR A 308 4.57 6.65 -16.46
CA TYR A 308 4.96 5.85 -15.30
C TYR A 308 5.92 4.72 -15.67
N TYR A 309 5.62 3.95 -16.72
CA TYR A 309 6.47 2.86 -17.19
C TYR A 309 7.78 3.33 -17.86
N VAL A 310 8.01 4.64 -17.97
CA VAL A 310 9.33 5.21 -18.26
C VAL A 310 10.00 5.71 -16.99
N ILE A 311 9.30 6.51 -16.18
CA ILE A 311 9.85 7.14 -14.96
C ILE A 311 10.25 6.08 -13.94
N ALA A 312 9.35 5.16 -13.59
CA ALA A 312 9.60 4.21 -12.52
C ALA A 312 10.72 3.21 -12.87
N PRO A 313 10.77 2.62 -14.08
CA PRO A 313 11.91 1.80 -14.48
C PRO A 313 13.23 2.57 -14.57
N ALA A 314 13.23 3.81 -15.08
CA ALA A 314 14.42 4.66 -15.11
C ALA A 314 15.01 4.86 -13.70
N GLU A 315 14.20 5.29 -12.74
CA GLU A 315 14.65 5.45 -11.36
C GLU A 315 15.07 4.12 -10.72
N ALA A 316 14.33 3.04 -11.00
CA ALA A 316 14.66 1.71 -10.50
C ALA A 316 16.03 1.22 -11.00
N SER A 317 16.37 1.46 -12.27
CA SER A 317 17.65 1.04 -12.84
C SER A 317 18.85 1.65 -12.08
N SER A 318 18.69 2.89 -11.60
CA SER A 318 19.66 3.57 -10.73
C SER A 318 19.58 3.09 -9.28
N ASN A 319 18.38 3.07 -8.69
CA ASN A 319 18.17 2.70 -7.28
C ASN A 319 18.66 1.27 -6.97
N LEU A 320 18.42 0.33 -7.88
CA LEU A 320 18.81 -1.08 -7.74
C LEU A 320 20.27 -1.35 -8.17
N ALA A 321 21.01 -0.36 -8.69
CA ALA A 321 22.41 -0.54 -9.07
C ALA A 321 23.29 -0.95 -7.87
N ARG A 322 22.90 -0.57 -6.65
CA ARG A 322 23.59 -0.89 -5.39
C ARG A 322 23.59 -2.38 -5.02
N TYR A 323 22.72 -3.19 -5.61
CA TYR A 323 22.65 -4.62 -5.32
C TYR A 323 23.60 -5.36 -6.25
N ASP A 324 24.81 -5.55 -5.75
CA ASP A 324 25.97 -6.00 -6.51
C ASP A 324 26.71 -7.17 -5.83
N GLY A 325 26.28 -7.54 -4.62
CA GLY A 325 26.86 -8.59 -3.77
C GLY A 325 28.14 -8.17 -3.05
N VAL A 326 28.59 -6.91 -3.14
CA VAL A 326 29.83 -6.46 -2.52
C VAL A 326 29.65 -6.24 -1.02
N LYS A 327 28.68 -5.43 -0.62
CA LYS A 327 28.51 -5.00 0.77
C LYS A 327 27.53 -5.88 1.56
N TYR A 328 26.48 -6.37 0.91
CA TYR A 328 25.41 -7.14 1.54
C TYR A 328 24.61 -7.90 0.47
N GLY A 329 23.73 -8.79 0.92
CA GLY A 329 22.89 -9.61 0.04
C GLY A 329 23.64 -10.81 -0.56
N LEU A 330 23.08 -11.36 -1.62
CA LEU A 330 23.65 -12.48 -2.37
C LEU A 330 24.97 -12.09 -3.03
N ARG A 331 25.98 -12.98 -2.98
CA ARG A 331 27.13 -12.97 -3.88
C ARG A 331 27.29 -14.36 -4.49
N VAL A 332 27.26 -14.46 -5.81
CA VAL A 332 27.47 -15.74 -6.50
C VAL A 332 28.97 -16.06 -6.54
N PRO A 333 29.41 -17.26 -6.11
CA PRO A 333 30.83 -17.64 -6.13
C PRO A 333 31.34 -17.93 -7.56
N GLY A 334 32.67 -18.01 -7.71
CA GLY A 334 33.31 -18.46 -8.96
C GLY A 334 33.37 -17.41 -10.07
N ALA A 335 33.31 -16.12 -9.72
CA ALA A 335 33.50 -15.03 -10.67
C ALA A 335 34.99 -14.90 -11.07
N ARG A 336 35.25 -14.69 -12.36
CA ARG A 336 36.61 -14.53 -12.90
C ARG A 336 37.19 -13.13 -12.66
N ASP A 337 36.32 -12.14 -12.65
CA ASP A 337 36.63 -10.73 -12.44
C ASP A 337 35.42 -9.99 -11.85
N LEU A 338 35.53 -8.68 -11.65
CA LEU A 338 34.47 -7.85 -11.06
C LEU A 338 33.22 -7.76 -11.95
N ILE A 339 33.37 -7.68 -13.28
CA ILE A 339 32.23 -7.57 -14.20
C ILE A 339 31.44 -8.88 -14.20
N ASP A 340 32.14 -10.01 -14.22
CA ASP A 340 31.57 -11.35 -14.11
C ASP A 340 30.85 -11.52 -12.76
N MET A 341 31.44 -11.04 -11.66
CA MET A 341 30.83 -11.10 -10.32
C MET A 341 29.50 -10.33 -10.28
N TYR A 342 29.49 -9.08 -10.76
CA TYR A 342 28.27 -8.26 -10.81
C TYR A 342 27.19 -8.91 -11.68
N SER A 343 27.58 -9.37 -12.88
CA SER A 343 26.66 -9.93 -13.86
C SER A 343 26.02 -11.23 -13.36
N ARG A 344 26.82 -12.15 -12.79
CA ARG A 344 26.34 -13.40 -12.19
C ARG A 344 25.42 -13.16 -11.01
N THR A 345 25.84 -12.27 -10.10
CA THR A 345 25.09 -11.99 -8.87
C THR A 345 23.73 -11.38 -9.19
N ARG A 346 23.69 -10.36 -10.06
CA ARG A 346 22.43 -9.72 -10.47
C ARG A 346 21.58 -10.64 -11.34
N GLY A 347 22.21 -11.42 -12.22
CA GLY A 347 21.54 -12.38 -13.09
C GLY A 347 20.79 -13.47 -12.33
N ALA A 348 21.41 -14.00 -11.27
CA ALA A 348 20.84 -15.02 -10.39
C ALA A 348 19.93 -14.44 -9.29
N GLY A 349 20.22 -13.23 -8.81
CA GLY A 349 19.53 -12.64 -7.67
C GLY A 349 18.19 -11.97 -8.00
N PHE A 350 18.07 -11.35 -9.18
CA PHE A 350 16.84 -10.69 -9.62
C PHE A 350 15.96 -11.59 -10.48
N GLY A 351 14.65 -11.56 -10.23
CA GLY A 351 13.63 -12.16 -11.06
C GLY A 351 13.42 -11.44 -12.40
N ALA A 352 12.55 -12.01 -13.23
CA ALA A 352 12.36 -11.57 -14.62
C ALA A 352 11.79 -10.15 -14.73
N GLU A 353 10.79 -9.79 -13.92
CA GLU A 353 10.17 -8.45 -13.96
C GLU A 353 11.15 -7.37 -13.52
N VAL A 354 11.92 -7.62 -12.46
CA VAL A 354 12.96 -6.69 -12.00
C VAL A 354 14.02 -6.47 -13.07
N LYS A 355 14.51 -7.55 -13.70
CA LYS A 355 15.46 -7.46 -14.82
C LYS A 355 14.87 -6.68 -16.00
N ARG A 356 13.62 -6.93 -16.39
CA ARG A 356 12.93 -6.16 -17.46
C ARG A 356 12.92 -4.66 -17.16
N ARG A 357 12.53 -4.26 -15.94
CA ARG A 357 12.47 -2.85 -15.56
C ARG A 357 13.86 -2.21 -15.48
N VAL A 358 14.87 -2.92 -14.98
CA VAL A 358 16.26 -2.42 -15.00
C VAL A 358 16.78 -2.22 -16.44
N MET A 359 16.49 -3.14 -17.36
CA MET A 359 16.86 -3.00 -18.77
C MET A 359 16.17 -1.81 -19.42
N LEU A 360 14.85 -1.69 -19.26
CA LEU A 360 14.06 -0.57 -19.81
C LEU A 360 14.51 0.78 -19.25
N GLY A 361 14.78 0.84 -17.93
CA GLY A 361 15.25 2.05 -17.28
C GLY A 361 16.64 2.48 -17.74
N THR A 362 17.57 1.54 -17.85
CA THR A 362 18.92 1.80 -18.38
C THR A 362 18.85 2.33 -19.81
N TYR A 363 17.97 1.78 -20.64
CA TYR A 363 17.73 2.29 -22.00
C TYR A 363 17.15 3.70 -22.00
N ALA A 364 16.09 3.96 -21.20
CA ALA A 364 15.43 5.27 -21.13
C ALA A 364 16.35 6.40 -20.61
N LEU A 365 17.38 6.05 -19.83
CA LEU A 365 18.38 6.99 -19.32
C LEU A 365 19.64 7.11 -20.19
N SER A 366 19.78 6.29 -21.23
CA SER A 366 20.98 6.27 -22.05
C SER A 366 21.15 7.54 -22.89
N ALA A 367 22.40 7.91 -23.16
CA ALA A 367 22.73 9.08 -23.98
C ALA A 367 22.08 8.96 -25.37
N GLY A 368 21.44 10.04 -25.84
CA GLY A 368 20.67 10.08 -27.07
C GLY A 368 19.19 9.70 -26.93
N TYR A 369 18.81 8.96 -25.87
CA TYR A 369 17.43 8.54 -25.62
C TYR A 369 16.78 9.27 -24.43
N TYR A 370 17.58 9.85 -23.53
CA TYR A 370 17.10 10.57 -22.34
C TYR A 370 15.99 11.58 -22.65
N ASP A 371 16.21 12.52 -23.57
CA ASP A 371 15.24 13.58 -23.87
C ASP A 371 13.95 13.04 -24.49
N ALA A 372 14.07 12.00 -25.31
CA ALA A 372 12.96 11.37 -26.02
C ALA A 372 12.09 10.52 -25.09
N TYR A 373 12.67 9.90 -24.06
CA TYR A 373 11.96 9.02 -23.13
C TYR A 373 11.81 9.66 -21.75
N TYR A 374 12.85 9.64 -20.90
CA TYR A 374 12.72 10.08 -19.51
C TYR A 374 12.36 11.57 -19.41
N GLY A 375 13.04 12.43 -20.16
CA GLY A 375 12.73 13.87 -20.24
C GLY A 375 11.31 14.14 -20.74
N LYS A 376 10.84 13.38 -21.74
CA LYS A 376 9.46 13.48 -22.25
C LYS A 376 8.43 13.01 -21.22
N ALA A 377 8.68 11.89 -20.55
CA ALA A 377 7.80 11.35 -19.51
C ALA A 377 7.65 12.31 -18.33
N LEU A 378 8.74 13.00 -17.92
CA LEU A 378 8.67 14.05 -16.90
C LEU A 378 7.78 15.23 -17.32
N ARG A 379 7.81 15.63 -18.61
CA ARG A 379 6.89 16.66 -19.12
C ARG A 379 5.43 16.19 -19.10
N VAL A 380 5.17 14.93 -19.43
CA VAL A 380 3.83 14.33 -19.31
C VAL A 380 3.37 14.31 -17.86
N ARG A 381 4.24 13.92 -16.91
CA ARG A 381 3.95 14.00 -15.47
C ARG A 381 3.50 15.41 -15.06
N THR A 382 4.16 16.46 -15.56
CA THR A 382 3.74 17.85 -15.32
C THR A 382 2.34 18.15 -15.89
N LEU A 383 1.98 17.60 -17.04
CA LEU A 383 0.63 17.77 -17.60
C LEU A 383 -0.42 17.08 -16.74
N VAL A 384 -0.16 15.86 -16.27
CA VAL A 384 -1.03 15.14 -15.33
C VAL A 384 -1.21 15.92 -14.02
N GLN A 385 -0.13 16.50 -13.47
CA GLN A 385 -0.20 17.38 -12.30
C GLN A 385 -1.12 18.59 -12.52
N ARG A 386 -1.00 19.24 -13.68
CA ARG A 386 -1.83 20.40 -14.04
C ARG A 386 -3.31 20.04 -14.22
N ASP A 387 -3.61 18.84 -14.70
CA ASP A 387 -4.99 18.35 -14.80
C ASP A 387 -5.65 18.28 -13.42
N PHE A 388 -4.99 17.63 -12.45
CA PHE A 388 -5.49 17.58 -11.08
C PHE A 388 -5.62 18.97 -10.46
N GLN A 389 -4.62 19.85 -10.65
CA GLN A 389 -4.66 21.22 -10.13
C GLN A 389 -5.90 21.96 -10.64
N ARG A 390 -6.18 21.91 -11.95
CA ARG A 390 -7.36 22.52 -12.56
C ARG A 390 -8.67 21.89 -12.07
N ALA A 391 -8.70 20.57 -11.90
CA ALA A 391 -9.88 19.90 -11.36
C ALA A 391 -10.17 20.40 -9.93
N PHE A 392 -9.14 20.48 -9.08
CA PHE A 392 -9.24 20.90 -7.68
C PHE A 392 -9.54 22.39 -7.46
N GLU A 393 -9.48 23.23 -8.49
CA GLU A 393 -10.07 24.58 -8.46
C GLU A 393 -11.61 24.51 -8.35
N ARG A 394 -12.22 23.43 -8.85
CA ARG A 394 -13.67 23.27 -8.96
C ARG A 394 -14.24 22.26 -7.97
N VAL A 395 -13.43 21.33 -7.48
CA VAL A 395 -13.86 20.25 -6.56
C VAL A 395 -12.94 20.15 -5.36
N ASP A 396 -13.44 19.51 -4.30
CA ASP A 396 -12.72 19.31 -3.06
C ASP A 396 -12.04 17.94 -3.05
N VAL A 397 -12.70 16.92 -3.61
CA VAL A 397 -12.15 15.58 -3.84
C VAL A 397 -12.55 15.06 -5.21
N ILE A 398 -11.84 14.05 -5.71
CA ILE A 398 -12.19 13.29 -6.90
C ILE A 398 -12.55 11.86 -6.49
N VAL A 399 -13.66 11.33 -7.01
CA VAL A 399 -14.12 9.96 -6.77
C VAL A 399 -14.07 9.17 -8.08
N ALA A 400 -13.53 7.95 -8.00
CA ALA A 400 -13.22 7.11 -9.15
C ALA A 400 -13.25 5.62 -8.81
N PRO A 401 -13.35 4.72 -9.81
CA PRO A 401 -12.94 3.33 -9.62
C PRO A 401 -11.47 3.26 -9.15
N THR A 402 -11.14 2.31 -8.28
CA THR A 402 -9.73 2.04 -7.94
C THR A 402 -9.05 1.21 -9.04
N THR A 403 -9.76 0.24 -9.59
CA THR A 403 -9.26 -0.72 -10.58
C THR A 403 -10.27 -0.88 -11.71
N PRO A 404 -9.86 -1.26 -12.94
CA PRO A 404 -10.78 -1.46 -14.06
C PRO A 404 -11.61 -2.75 -13.97
N GLY A 405 -11.21 -3.67 -13.10
CA GLY A 405 -11.93 -4.91 -12.82
C GLY A 405 -11.64 -5.38 -11.41
N VAL A 406 -12.15 -6.57 -11.06
CA VAL A 406 -11.90 -7.23 -9.77
C VAL A 406 -10.65 -8.12 -9.80
N ALA A 407 -10.31 -8.70 -8.64
CA ALA A 407 -9.21 -9.65 -8.52
C ALA A 407 -9.30 -10.75 -9.58
N PHE A 408 -8.25 -10.94 -10.38
CA PHE A 408 -8.17 -11.97 -11.44
C PHE A 408 -7.53 -13.26 -10.92
N LYS A 409 -7.65 -14.36 -11.68
CA LYS A 409 -7.04 -15.64 -11.30
C LYS A 409 -5.52 -15.58 -11.43
N MET A 410 -4.81 -16.29 -10.57
CA MET A 410 -3.35 -16.43 -10.71
C MET A 410 -3.00 -17.05 -12.08
N GLY A 411 -1.97 -16.52 -12.73
CA GLY A 411 -1.55 -16.93 -14.08
C GLY A 411 -2.45 -16.44 -15.22
N GLU A 412 -3.54 -15.71 -14.95
CA GLU A 412 -4.47 -15.26 -16.01
C GLU A 412 -3.87 -14.15 -16.88
N ARG A 413 -2.95 -13.35 -16.34
CA ARG A 413 -2.36 -12.17 -17.01
C ARG A 413 -0.86 -12.35 -17.22
N GLU A 414 -0.50 -13.20 -18.17
CA GLU A 414 0.91 -13.42 -18.54
C GLU A 414 1.50 -12.29 -19.38
N ASP A 415 0.68 -11.55 -20.12
CA ASP A 415 1.10 -10.35 -20.85
C ASP A 415 1.38 -9.19 -19.87
N PRO A 416 2.61 -8.67 -19.81
CA PRO A 416 2.95 -7.52 -18.97
C PRO A 416 2.03 -6.32 -19.20
N LEU A 417 1.60 -6.05 -20.44
CA LEU A 417 0.72 -4.90 -20.72
C LEU A 417 -0.66 -5.05 -20.06
N GLN A 418 -1.24 -6.25 -20.08
CA GLN A 418 -2.49 -6.54 -19.38
C GLN A 418 -2.35 -6.43 -17.87
N MET A 419 -1.19 -6.80 -17.32
CA MET A 419 -0.88 -6.60 -15.90
C MET A 419 -0.83 -5.10 -15.57
N TYR A 420 -0.19 -4.30 -16.41
CA TYR A 420 0.04 -2.88 -16.20
C TYR A 420 -1.27 -2.06 -16.25
N LEU A 421 -2.23 -2.48 -17.07
CA LEU A 421 -3.55 -1.84 -17.16
C LEU A 421 -4.35 -1.89 -15.86
N ASN A 422 -4.04 -2.79 -14.92
CA ASN A 422 -4.70 -2.83 -13.61
C ASN A 422 -4.52 -1.54 -12.80
N ASP A 423 -3.45 -0.79 -13.06
CA ASP A 423 -3.06 0.39 -12.30
C ASP A 423 -3.43 1.71 -13.01
N VAL A 424 -4.22 1.64 -14.09
CA VAL A 424 -4.52 2.80 -14.96
C VAL A 424 -5.18 3.97 -14.21
N PHE A 425 -6.01 3.69 -13.20
CA PHE A 425 -6.67 4.72 -12.39
C PHE A 425 -5.90 5.13 -11.14
N THR A 426 -4.84 4.41 -10.78
CA THR A 426 -4.06 4.67 -9.56
C THR A 426 -2.76 5.42 -9.87
N ILE A 427 -2.12 5.14 -10.99
CA ILE A 427 -0.87 5.76 -11.44
C ILE A 427 -0.91 7.30 -11.49
N PRO A 428 -1.96 7.95 -12.04
CA PRO A 428 -2.00 9.42 -12.15
C PRO A 428 -1.84 10.12 -10.80
N VAL A 429 -2.30 9.50 -9.72
CA VAL A 429 -2.16 10.00 -8.34
C VAL A 429 -0.70 10.03 -7.88
N ASN A 430 0.10 9.00 -8.20
CA ASN A 430 1.53 8.97 -7.87
C ASN A 430 2.31 9.98 -8.72
N LEU A 431 2.02 10.06 -10.02
CA LEU A 431 2.61 11.06 -10.90
C LEU A 431 2.34 12.48 -10.37
N ALA A 432 1.14 12.71 -9.86
CA ALA A 432 0.75 13.98 -9.26
C ALA A 432 1.25 14.20 -7.82
N GLY A 433 1.73 13.16 -7.13
CA GLY A 433 2.18 13.25 -5.74
C GLY A 433 1.04 13.41 -4.71
N LEU A 434 -0.20 13.14 -5.11
CA LEU A 434 -1.41 13.43 -4.32
C LEU A 434 -1.78 12.30 -3.36
N PRO A 435 -2.54 12.55 -2.28
CA PRO A 435 -3.10 11.49 -1.46
C PRO A 435 -4.28 10.80 -2.16
N GLY A 436 -4.42 9.50 -1.92
CA GLY A 436 -5.56 8.72 -2.39
C GLY A 436 -5.82 7.52 -1.50
N VAL A 437 -7.10 7.25 -1.21
CA VAL A 437 -7.54 6.07 -0.45
C VAL A 437 -8.41 5.19 -1.34
N SER A 438 -8.24 3.88 -1.21
CA SER A 438 -9.20 2.89 -1.70
C SER A 438 -9.98 2.33 -0.51
N ILE A 439 -11.30 2.28 -0.64
CA ILE A 439 -12.21 1.66 0.33
C ILE A 439 -13.16 0.69 -0.39
N PRO A 440 -13.76 -0.29 0.31
CA PRO A 440 -14.75 -1.17 -0.30
C PRO A 440 -15.96 -0.38 -0.82
N GLY A 441 -16.17 -0.40 -2.14
CA GLY A 441 -17.27 0.29 -2.83
C GLY A 441 -18.45 -0.62 -3.19
N GLY A 442 -18.33 -1.92 -2.94
CA GLY A 442 -19.32 -2.93 -3.30
C GLY A 442 -18.70 -4.30 -3.49
N PHE A 443 -19.50 -5.25 -3.94
CA PHE A 443 -19.08 -6.60 -4.30
C PHE A 443 -19.80 -7.03 -5.57
N THR A 444 -19.12 -7.83 -6.39
CA THR A 444 -19.73 -8.46 -7.56
C THR A 444 -20.75 -9.51 -7.14
N GLN A 445 -21.57 -9.95 -8.11
CA GLN A 445 -22.48 -11.09 -7.95
C GLN A 445 -21.75 -12.37 -7.56
N THR A 446 -20.49 -12.51 -7.99
CA THR A 446 -19.59 -13.64 -7.64
C THR A 446 -18.92 -13.47 -6.29
N GLY A 447 -19.22 -12.41 -5.54
CA GLY A 447 -18.72 -12.19 -4.18
C GLY A 447 -17.31 -11.60 -4.10
N LEU A 448 -16.79 -11.01 -5.18
CA LEU A 448 -15.47 -10.37 -5.17
C LEU A 448 -15.58 -8.89 -4.81
N PRO A 449 -14.67 -8.34 -3.99
CA PRO A 449 -14.69 -6.93 -3.63
C PRO A 449 -14.46 -5.99 -4.83
N VAL A 450 -15.11 -4.83 -4.79
CA VAL A 450 -14.89 -3.70 -5.69
C VAL A 450 -14.35 -2.51 -4.89
N GLY A 451 -13.33 -1.82 -5.40
CA GLY A 451 -12.71 -0.68 -4.71
C GLY A 451 -13.18 0.69 -5.23
N LEU A 452 -13.60 1.55 -4.31
CA LEU A 452 -13.86 2.98 -4.53
C LEU A 452 -12.63 3.81 -4.16
N GLN A 453 -12.14 4.62 -5.09
CA GLN A 453 -10.99 5.50 -4.87
C GLN A 453 -11.45 6.94 -4.61
N ILE A 454 -10.90 7.56 -3.57
CA ILE A 454 -11.10 8.99 -3.24
C ILE A 454 -9.73 9.66 -3.26
N ILE A 455 -9.57 10.71 -4.07
CA ILE A 455 -8.33 11.44 -4.29
C ILE A 455 -8.49 12.87 -3.79
N GLY A 456 -7.52 13.35 -3.02
CA GLY A 456 -7.53 14.69 -2.42
C GLY A 456 -6.44 15.60 -2.95
N LYS A 457 -6.47 16.84 -2.47
CA LYS A 457 -5.41 17.82 -2.66
C LYS A 457 -4.16 17.42 -1.88
N ALA A 458 -2.99 17.94 -2.27
CA ALA A 458 -1.76 17.71 -1.53
C ALA A 458 -1.93 18.12 -0.05
N PHE A 459 -1.52 17.23 0.85
CA PHE A 459 -1.59 17.36 2.31
C PHE A 459 -3.00 17.46 2.91
N ASP A 460 -4.05 17.20 2.11
CA ASP A 460 -5.45 17.18 2.54
C ASP A 460 -5.96 15.74 2.76
N GLU A 461 -5.16 14.90 3.43
CA GLU A 461 -5.60 13.55 3.79
C GLU A 461 -6.83 13.56 4.70
N ALA A 462 -7.02 14.63 5.49
CA ALA A 462 -8.15 14.77 6.38
C ALA A 462 -9.49 14.81 5.62
N THR A 463 -9.60 15.60 4.54
CA THR A 463 -10.82 15.61 3.71
C THR A 463 -11.03 14.27 3.02
N VAL A 464 -9.96 13.64 2.51
CA VAL A 464 -10.03 12.31 1.89
C VAL A 464 -10.59 11.28 2.86
N LEU A 465 -10.05 11.23 4.08
CA LEU A 465 -10.48 10.32 5.13
C LEU A 465 -11.91 10.62 5.61
N ARG A 466 -12.29 11.90 5.73
CA ARG A 466 -13.66 12.30 6.08
C ARG A 466 -14.69 11.83 5.06
N VAL A 467 -14.41 12.00 3.76
CA VAL A 467 -15.30 11.51 2.69
C VAL A 467 -15.37 9.98 2.71
N ALA A 468 -14.24 9.31 2.88
CA ALA A 468 -14.18 7.86 2.98
C ALA A 468 -14.99 7.33 4.16
N ARG A 469 -14.86 7.97 5.33
CA ARG A 469 -15.57 7.63 6.55
C ARG A 469 -17.07 7.83 6.41
N ALA A 470 -17.51 8.94 5.80
CA ALA A 470 -18.93 9.19 5.57
C ALA A 470 -19.56 8.13 4.67
N TYR A 471 -18.87 7.71 3.61
CA TYR A 471 -19.32 6.62 2.75
C TYR A 471 -19.32 5.27 3.49
N GLU A 472 -18.26 4.96 4.23
CA GLU A 472 -18.15 3.75 5.05
C GLU A 472 -19.30 3.67 6.08
N ALA A 473 -19.65 4.78 6.74
CA ALA A 473 -20.75 4.83 7.71
C ALA A 473 -22.14 4.61 7.09
N ALA A 474 -22.30 4.92 5.81
CA ALA A 474 -23.57 4.77 5.09
C ALA A 474 -23.72 3.40 4.42
N THR A 475 -22.72 2.53 4.53
CA THR A 475 -22.68 1.23 3.86
C THR A 475 -22.18 0.13 4.80
N ALA A 476 -22.34 -1.14 4.42
CA ALA A 476 -21.92 -2.30 5.23
C ALA A 476 -20.77 -3.10 4.60
N TRP A 477 -20.12 -2.56 3.56
CA TRP A 477 -19.12 -3.31 2.78
C TRP A 477 -17.90 -3.71 3.61
N HIS A 478 -17.45 -2.84 4.51
CA HIS A 478 -16.29 -3.04 5.39
C HIS A 478 -16.53 -4.13 6.45
N GLU A 479 -17.79 -4.41 6.79
CA GLU A 479 -18.18 -5.46 7.74
C GLU A 479 -18.11 -6.87 7.15
N ARG A 480 -18.17 -7.00 5.81
CA ARG A 480 -18.08 -8.30 5.16
C ARG A 480 -16.71 -8.92 5.38
N LYS A 481 -16.70 -10.24 5.59
CA LYS A 481 -15.48 -11.02 5.82
C LYS A 481 -15.37 -12.19 4.84
N PRO A 482 -14.15 -12.56 4.44
CA PRO A 482 -13.93 -13.77 3.67
C PRO A 482 -14.28 -15.01 4.51
N GLU A 483 -14.91 -16.00 3.88
CA GLU A 483 -15.23 -17.29 4.50
C GLU A 483 -14.00 -18.21 4.47
N LEU A 484 -13.15 -18.06 5.49
CA LEU A 484 -11.94 -18.87 5.63
C LEU A 484 -12.15 -20.00 6.64
N THR A 485 -11.97 -21.24 6.21
CA THR A 485 -11.89 -22.41 7.10
C THR A 485 -10.44 -22.65 7.52
N ALA A 486 -10.22 -22.80 8.83
CA ALA A 486 -8.93 -23.16 9.41
C ALA A 486 -8.46 -24.52 8.89
#